data_AF-A0A2E7MBZ3-F1
#
_entry.id   AF-A0A2E7MBZ3-F1
#
_cell.length_a   1.000
_cell.length_b   1.000
_cell.length_c   1.000
_cell.angle_alpha   90.00
_cell.angle_beta   90.00
_cell.angle_gamma   90.00
#
_symmetry.space_group_name_H-M   'P 1'
#
loop_
_entity.id
_entity.type
_entity.pdbx_description
1 polymer ?
#
loop_
_entity_poly.entity_id
_entity_poly.type
_entity_poly.pdbx_seq_one_letter_code
_entity_poly.pdbx_strand_id
1 'polypeptide(L)'
;MESKALLRLFFFCLLLGGLVGCRGVGGVLTDDDDVEIEGDEPGECSDGADNDQDGLTDCDDESCAADADCPDGDDDDDDDDDDDDDDDDDDDDDDDDDDDDD
;
A
#
# COMPACT_ATOMS: atom_id res chain seq x y z
N MET A 1 29.83 -44.78 -38.16
CA MET A 1 28.59 -45.13 -37.41
C MET A 1 28.46 -44.35 -36.10
N GLU A 2 29.19 -43.24 -35.93
CA GLU A 2 29.42 -42.63 -34.61
C GLU A 2 28.53 -41.40 -34.34
N SER A 3 28.08 -40.69 -35.38
CA SER A 3 27.19 -39.52 -35.23
C SER A 3 25.80 -39.87 -34.68
N LYS A 4 25.29 -41.06 -35.02
CA LYS A 4 23.98 -41.57 -34.54
C LYS A 4 24.05 -42.01 -33.08
N ALA A 5 25.23 -42.42 -32.60
CA ALA A 5 25.44 -42.79 -31.20
C ALA A 5 25.48 -41.56 -30.31
N LEU A 6 26.14 -40.47 -30.75
CA LEU A 6 26.18 -39.19 -30.06
C LEU A 6 24.80 -38.54 -29.91
N LEU A 7 23.97 -38.55 -30.97
CA LEU A 7 22.62 -37.99 -30.92
C LEU A 7 21.72 -38.75 -29.94
N ARG A 8 21.86 -40.09 -29.86
CA ARG A 8 21.12 -40.92 -28.90
C ARG A 8 21.59 -40.70 -27.47
N LEU A 9 22.91 -40.55 -27.26
CA LEU A 9 23.47 -40.25 -25.94
C LEU A 9 22.99 -38.89 -25.43
N PHE A 10 22.92 -37.88 -26.32
CA PHE A 10 22.41 -36.56 -25.99
C PHE A 10 20.93 -36.60 -25.58
N PHE A 11 20.07 -37.26 -26.37
CA PHE A 11 18.66 -37.44 -26.02
C PHE A 11 18.48 -38.24 -24.72
N PHE A 12 19.32 -39.24 -24.48
CA PHE A 12 19.27 -40.06 -23.27
C PHE A 12 19.73 -39.28 -22.03
N CYS A 13 20.75 -38.43 -22.15
CA CYS A 13 21.16 -37.48 -21.11
C CYS A 13 20.10 -36.41 -20.83
N LEU A 14 19.37 -35.93 -21.85
CA LEU A 14 18.27 -35.00 -21.64
C LEU A 14 17.07 -35.67 -20.94
N LEU A 15 16.73 -36.91 -21.33
CA LEU A 15 15.63 -37.67 -20.73
C LEU A 15 15.93 -38.16 -19.30
N LEU A 16 17.18 -38.51 -19.00
CA LEU A 16 17.59 -38.96 -17.67
C LEU A 16 18.09 -37.83 -16.75
N GLY A 17 18.69 -36.78 -17.33
CA GLY A 17 19.23 -35.64 -16.60
C GLY A 17 18.24 -34.49 -16.37
N GLY A 18 17.15 -34.43 -17.13
CA GLY A 18 16.13 -33.38 -16.99
C GLY A 18 15.22 -33.50 -15.76
N LEU A 19 15.20 -34.66 -15.09
CA LEU A 19 14.39 -34.88 -13.87
C LEU A 19 15.16 -34.64 -12.57
N VAL A 20 16.49 -34.56 -12.61
CA VAL A 20 17.28 -34.09 -11.48
C VAL A 20 17.35 -32.57 -11.58
N GLY A 21 16.22 -31.94 -11.25
CA GLY A 21 16.19 -30.52 -10.96
C GLY A 21 17.25 -30.20 -9.90
N CYS A 22 17.93 -29.08 -10.06
CA CYS A 22 18.81 -28.55 -9.04
C CYS A 22 17.99 -28.43 -7.75
N ARG A 23 18.24 -29.28 -6.75
CA ARG A 23 17.79 -29.02 -5.38
C ARG A 23 18.66 -27.89 -4.85
N GLY A 24 18.41 -26.70 -5.36
CA GLY A 24 18.87 -25.46 -4.77
C GLY A 24 18.31 -25.45 -3.36
N VAL A 25 19.20 -25.49 -2.37
CA VAL A 25 18.95 -24.89 -1.07
C VAL A 25 18.87 -23.38 -1.31
N GLY A 26 17.77 -22.93 -1.89
CA GLY A 26 17.44 -21.52 -1.95
C GLY A 26 16.99 -21.13 -0.56
N GLY A 27 17.94 -20.68 0.27
CA GLY A 27 17.59 -19.72 1.31
C GLY A 27 16.79 -18.61 0.68
N VAL A 28 15.92 -17.98 1.47
CA VAL A 28 15.22 -16.75 1.12
C VAL A 28 16.21 -15.81 0.41
N LEU A 29 16.16 -15.81 -0.93
CA LEU A 29 16.81 -14.81 -1.77
C LEU A 29 15.80 -13.67 -1.79
N THR A 30 15.59 -13.02 -0.64
CA THR A 30 15.13 -11.63 -0.65
C THR A 30 16.40 -10.80 -0.75
N ASP A 31 17.14 -11.04 -1.82
CA ASP A 31 18.06 -10.10 -2.40
C ASP A 31 17.33 -9.78 -3.73
N ASP A 32 16.78 -8.57 -3.90
CA ASP A 32 16.05 -8.07 -5.08
C ASP A 32 14.56 -8.49 -5.26
N ASP A 33 13.70 -8.31 -4.26
CA ASP A 33 12.38 -7.75 -4.60
C ASP A 33 12.62 -6.24 -4.58
N ASP A 34 12.62 -5.60 -5.75
CA ASP A 34 12.58 -4.15 -5.89
C ASP A 34 11.28 -3.69 -5.20
N VAL A 35 11.36 -3.46 -3.89
CA VAL A 35 10.29 -2.79 -3.17
C VAL A 35 10.43 -1.35 -3.61
N GLU A 36 9.58 -0.96 -4.56
CA GLU A 36 9.35 0.44 -4.87
C GLU A 36 8.94 1.10 -3.55
N ILE A 37 9.61 2.19 -3.17
CA ILE A 37 9.36 2.96 -1.94
C ILE A 37 9.10 4.39 -2.38
N GLU A 38 8.07 5.02 -1.85
CA GLU A 38 7.81 6.42 -2.17
C GLU A 38 8.97 7.33 -1.72
N GLY A 39 9.43 8.22 -2.60
CA GLY A 39 10.59 9.09 -2.32
C GLY A 39 11.97 8.48 -2.54
N ASP A 40 12.09 7.24 -3.08
CA ASP A 40 13.41 6.73 -3.54
C ASP A 40 13.90 7.45 -4.81
N GLU A 41 12.96 7.91 -5.65
CA GLU A 41 13.24 8.71 -6.84
C GLU A 41 12.85 10.19 -6.68
N PRO A 42 13.58 11.13 -7.31
CA PRO A 42 13.31 12.55 -7.19
C PRO A 42 12.00 12.94 -7.88
N GLY A 43 11.09 13.53 -7.11
CA GLY A 43 9.80 14.03 -7.59
C GLY A 43 8.62 13.12 -7.27
N GLU A 44 8.86 11.90 -6.77
CA GLU A 44 7.80 10.96 -6.37
C GLU A 44 6.94 11.53 -5.23
N CYS A 45 7.54 12.28 -4.29
CA CYS A 45 6.81 12.92 -3.19
C CYS A 45 5.97 14.14 -3.60
N SER A 46 5.70 14.35 -4.89
CA SER A 46 4.92 15.50 -5.40
C SER A 46 4.23 15.26 -6.75
N ASP A 47 4.20 14.02 -7.23
CA ASP A 47 3.68 13.67 -8.55
C ASP A 47 2.22 13.18 -8.53
N GLY A 48 1.64 12.99 -7.34
CA GLY A 48 0.27 12.56 -7.15
C GLY A 48 0.07 11.06 -7.37
N ALA A 49 1.12 10.25 -7.30
CA ALA A 49 1.06 8.80 -7.43
C ALA A 49 1.56 8.07 -6.19
N ASP A 50 0.82 7.02 -5.81
CA ASP A 50 1.20 6.04 -4.79
C ASP A 50 2.16 5.02 -5.43
N ASN A 51 3.45 5.36 -5.45
CA ASN A 51 4.46 4.62 -6.22
C ASN A 51 4.85 3.28 -5.57
N ASP A 52 4.55 3.08 -4.29
CA ASP A 52 4.72 1.81 -3.57
C ASP A 52 3.41 1.04 -3.28
N GLN A 53 2.27 1.64 -3.64
CA GLN A 53 0.91 1.07 -3.59
C GLN A 53 0.44 0.71 -2.18
N ASP A 54 0.84 1.49 -1.18
CA ASP A 54 0.44 1.29 0.21
C ASP A 54 -0.89 1.98 0.58
N GLY A 55 -1.38 2.86 -0.30
CA GLY A 55 -2.61 3.63 -0.18
C GLY A 55 -2.40 5.07 0.27
N LEU A 56 -1.17 5.50 0.53
CA LEU A 56 -0.75 6.86 0.79
C LEU A 56 -0.11 7.46 -0.48
N THR A 57 0.01 8.78 -0.55
CA THR A 57 0.53 9.45 -1.76
C THR A 57 1.22 10.74 -1.37
N ASP A 58 2.35 11.03 -2.01
CA ASP A 58 3.14 12.24 -1.81
C ASP A 58 3.43 12.45 -0.32
N CYS A 59 3.10 13.64 0.19
CA CYS A 59 3.33 14.01 1.59
C CYS A 59 2.42 13.32 2.60
N ASP A 60 1.40 12.59 2.14
CA ASP A 60 0.61 11.73 3.03
C ASP A 60 1.37 10.42 3.34
N ASP A 61 2.42 10.09 2.57
CA ASP A 61 3.26 8.92 2.77
C ASP A 61 4.40 9.17 3.77
N GLU A 62 4.63 8.18 4.67
CA GLU A 62 5.64 8.31 5.73
C GLU A 62 7.08 8.32 5.22
N SER A 63 7.31 7.75 4.04
CA SER A 63 8.60 7.72 3.35
C SER A 63 8.96 9.09 2.79
N CYS A 64 7.97 9.92 2.46
CA CYS A 64 8.12 11.28 1.95
C CYS A 64 8.21 12.37 3.03
N ALA A 65 8.10 12.01 4.31
CA ALA A 65 8.16 12.96 5.44
C ALA A 65 9.47 13.77 5.55
N ALA A 66 10.56 13.32 4.90
CA ALA A 66 11.84 14.04 4.89
C ALA A 66 12.13 14.74 3.54
N ASP A 67 11.21 14.66 2.58
CA ASP A 67 11.37 15.30 1.29
C ASP A 67 11.22 16.83 1.40
N ALA A 68 11.92 17.57 0.55
CA ALA A 68 11.85 19.03 0.54
C ALA A 68 10.56 19.56 -0.07
N ASP A 69 9.88 18.75 -0.88
CA ASP A 69 8.59 19.07 -1.50
C ASP A 69 7.43 18.93 -0.50
N CYS A 70 7.65 18.22 0.60
CA CYS A 70 6.74 18.15 1.75
C CYS A 70 7.12 19.20 2.79
N PRO A 71 6.42 20.36 2.84
CA PRO A 71 6.58 21.24 3.98
C PRO A 71 6.21 20.45 5.23
N ASP A 72 7.05 20.44 6.26
CA ASP A 72 6.66 19.99 7.59
C ASP A 72 5.33 20.68 7.91
N GLY A 73 4.23 19.94 7.81
CA GLY A 73 2.90 20.45 8.11
C GLY A 73 2.84 20.79 9.58
N ASP A 74 3.19 22.02 9.94
CA ASP A 74 2.47 22.78 10.96
C ASP A 74 1.08 23.14 10.39
N ASP A 75 0.34 22.12 9.96
CA ASP A 75 -1.04 22.14 9.52
C ASP A 75 -1.65 20.96 10.32
N ASP A 76 -2.03 21.05 11.60
CA ASP A 76 -3.03 21.95 12.18
C ASP A 76 -4.14 22.36 11.19
N ASP A 77 -4.41 21.54 10.17
CA ASP A 77 -5.64 21.59 9.40
C ASP A 77 -6.69 20.85 10.22
N ASP A 78 -7.38 21.67 11.01
CA ASP A 78 -8.84 21.73 11.03
C ASP A 78 -9.50 20.35 11.16
N ASP A 79 -9.81 19.99 12.40
CA ASP A 79 -10.99 19.18 12.70
C ASP A 79 -12.18 19.84 11.99
N ASP A 80 -12.46 19.39 10.76
CA ASP A 80 -13.78 19.38 10.13
C ASP A 80 -14.69 18.52 11.02
N ASP A 81 -14.94 18.97 12.25
CA ASP A 81 -16.14 18.64 13.01
C ASP A 81 -17.26 19.47 12.37
N ASP A 82 -17.65 19.06 11.16
CA ASP A 82 -19.00 19.21 10.65
C ASP A 82 -19.93 18.40 11.58
N ASP A 83 -20.12 18.88 12.81
CA ASP A 83 -21.32 18.59 13.58
C ASP A 83 -22.46 19.32 12.86
N ASP A 84 -23.01 18.63 11.86
CA ASP A 84 -24.36 18.81 11.36
C ASP A 84 -25.33 18.70 12.56
N ASP A 85 -25.46 19.77 13.36
CA ASP A 85 -26.66 20.06 14.13
C ASP A 85 -27.74 20.53 13.14
N ASP A 86 -28.11 19.63 12.22
CA ASP A 86 -29.32 19.74 11.44
C ASP A 86 -30.50 19.62 12.42
N ASP A 87 -31.27 20.71 12.47
CA ASP A 87 -32.58 20.83 13.07
C ASP A 87 -33.49 19.64 12.75
N ASP A 88 -33.70 18.74 13.71
CA ASP A 88 -34.93 17.93 13.78
C ASP A 88 -35.79 18.47 14.92
N ASP A 89 -36.59 19.48 14.59
CA ASP A 89 -37.87 19.76 15.24
C ASP A 89 -38.73 18.49 15.19
N ASP A 90 -38.91 17.82 16.33
CA ASP A 90 -40.08 16.98 16.58
C ASP A 90 -40.70 17.40 17.92
N ASP A 91 -41.82 18.11 17.78
CA ASP A 91 -42.80 18.50 18.79
C ASP A 91 -43.32 17.31 19.65
N ASP A 92 -43.84 17.70 20.81
CA ASP A 92 -44.78 16.97 21.69
C ASP A 92 -44.19 16.00 22.74
N ASP A 93 -44.06 16.50 23.98
CA ASP A 93 -44.83 15.94 25.09
C ASP A 93 -44.94 16.95 26.24
N ASP A 94 -46.19 17.28 26.57
CA ASP A 94 -46.67 18.10 27.67
C ASP A 94 -46.08 17.68 29.04
N ASP A 95 -45.45 18.61 29.76
CA ASP A 95 -45.40 18.56 31.22
C ASP A 95 -46.02 19.85 31.78
N ASP A 96 -47.28 19.69 32.19
CA ASP A 96 -48.01 20.56 33.10
C ASP A 96 -47.14 20.89 34.33
N ASP A 97 -46.95 22.16 34.65
CA ASP A 97 -46.82 22.58 36.05
C ASP A 97 -47.45 23.96 36.25
N ASP A 98 -48.53 23.90 37.03
CA ASP A 98 -49.34 24.97 37.58
C ASP A 98 -48.50 26.05 38.28
N ASP A 99 -48.86 27.32 38.09
CA ASP A 99 -48.79 28.31 39.16
C ASP A 99 -49.83 29.41 38.89
N ASP A 100 -51.05 29.14 39.38
CA ASP A 100 -52.14 30.11 39.51
C ASP A 100 -51.73 31.25 40.45
N ASP A 101 -51.91 32.47 39.95
CA ASP A 101 -51.86 33.74 40.68
C ASP A 101 -52.91 33.80 41.82
N ASP A 102 -52.48 34.17 43.04
CA ASP A 102 -53.34 34.72 44.11
C ASP A 102 -52.62 35.84 44.89
#